data_AF-A0AAV4FXZ5-F1
#
_entry.id   AF-A0AAV4FXZ5-F1
#
_cell.length_a   1.000
_cell.length_b   1.000
_cell.length_c   1.000
_cell.angle_alpha   90.00
_cell.angle_beta   90.00
_cell.angle_gamma   90.00
#
_symmetry.space_group_name_H-M   'P 1'
#
loop_
_entity.id
_entity.type
_entity.pdbx_description
1 polymer ?
#
loop_
_entity_poly.entity_id
_entity_poly.type
_entity_poly.pdbx_seq_one_letter_code
_entity_poly.pdbx_strand_id
1 'polypeptide(L)'
;MIRMTAGEKWKKSHEDLNKNDDFYKLGRKEQTSLFRLRTGHNKLAKLMFKTFRKGESDICKCGHSAETTEHILQECLLYKEVREKIWEPTAELSTKLFGPLIELEKTINFLELTGIHP
;
A
#
# COMPACT_ATOMS: atom_id res chain seq x y z
N MET A 1 14.49 -34.98 20.34
CA MET A 1 13.53 -34.05 19.70
C MET A 1 13.93 -32.64 20.09
N ILE A 2 14.55 -31.87 19.19
CA ILE A 2 15.05 -30.52 19.53
C ILE A 2 13.86 -29.57 19.64
N ARG A 3 13.61 -29.04 20.85
CA ARG A 3 12.56 -28.05 21.09
C ARG A 3 13.08 -26.68 20.66
N MET A 4 12.59 -26.18 19.53
CA MET A 4 12.81 -24.79 19.12
C MET A 4 12.11 -23.84 20.10
N THR A 5 12.81 -22.78 20.48
CA THR A 5 12.26 -21.64 21.21
C THR A 5 11.22 -20.90 20.35
N ALA A 6 10.38 -20.08 20.98
CA ALA A 6 9.41 -19.26 20.26
C ALA A 6 10.08 -18.30 19.27
N GLY A 7 11.25 -17.75 19.61
CA GLY A 7 12.01 -16.86 18.73
C GLY A 7 12.57 -17.58 17.49
N GLU A 8 13.04 -18.83 17.64
CA GLU A 8 13.52 -19.64 16.51
C GLU A 8 12.36 -20.06 15.60
N LYS A 9 11.21 -20.43 16.17
CA LYS A 9 9.99 -20.69 15.39
C LYS A 9 9.56 -19.46 14.60
N TRP A 10 9.57 -18.29 15.25
CA TRP A 10 9.20 -17.04 14.59
C TRP A 10 10.14 -16.70 13.43
N LYS A 11 11.46 -16.76 13.63
CA LYS A 11 12.45 -16.53 12.57
C LYS A 11 12.28 -17.48 11.39
N LYS A 12 12.05 -18.77 11.65
CA LYS A 12 11.80 -19.78 10.61
C LYS A 12 10.52 -19.51 9.82
N SER A 13 9.48 -18.98 10.48
CA SER A 13 8.23 -18.60 9.81
C SER A 13 8.25 -17.25 9.09
N HIS A 14 9.31 -16.45 9.27
CA HIS A 14 9.46 -15.11 8.69
C HIS A 14 10.86 -14.95 8.09
N GLU A 15 11.31 -15.96 7.35
CA GLU A 15 12.61 -15.94 6.65
C GLU A 15 12.66 -14.86 5.57
N ASP A 16 11.49 -14.46 5.07
CA ASP A 16 11.26 -13.41 4.08
C ASP A 16 11.29 -11.99 4.67
N LEU A 17 11.47 -11.83 5.99
CA LEU A 17 11.54 -10.51 6.62
C LEU A 17 12.76 -9.72 6.14
N ASN A 18 12.51 -8.74 5.26
CA ASN A 18 13.54 -7.80 4.83
C ASN A 18 13.78 -6.72 5.89
N LYS A 19 14.83 -6.87 6.71
CA LYS A 19 15.25 -5.86 7.69
C LYS A 19 15.88 -4.61 7.07
N ASN A 20 16.26 -4.68 5.79
CA ASN A 20 16.88 -3.59 5.05
C ASN A 20 15.85 -2.86 4.17
N ASP A 21 14.56 -3.08 4.39
CA ASP A 21 13.50 -2.37 3.70
C ASP A 21 13.52 -0.89 4.11
N ASP A 22 13.61 -0.01 3.12
CA ASP A 22 13.60 1.45 3.33
C ASP A 22 12.28 1.94 3.95
N PHE A 23 11.24 1.11 3.95
CA PHE A 23 10.03 1.28 4.75
C PHE A 23 10.31 1.71 6.20
N TYR A 24 11.30 1.11 6.85
CA TYR A 24 11.61 1.39 8.25
C TYR A 24 12.25 2.78 8.47
N LYS A 25 12.64 3.48 7.39
CA LYS A 25 13.16 4.85 7.45
C LYS A 25 12.03 5.90 7.44
N LEU A 26 10.82 5.52 7.05
CA LEU A 26 9.64 6.40 7.07
C LEU A 26 9.18 6.71 8.50
N GLY A 27 8.40 7.78 8.68
CA GLY A 27 7.72 8.07 9.93
C GLY A 27 6.63 7.05 10.28
N ARG A 28 6.24 6.95 11.56
CA ARG A 28 5.26 5.93 12.03
C ARG A 28 3.93 5.98 11.26
N LYS A 29 3.42 7.17 10.96
CA LYS A 29 2.14 7.34 10.23
C LYS A 29 2.27 6.84 8.80
N GLU A 30 3.35 7.20 8.14
CA GLU A 30 3.68 6.83 6.76
C GLU A 30 3.87 5.31 6.63
N GLN A 31 4.63 4.72 7.56
CA GLN A 31 4.76 3.27 7.70
C GLN A 31 3.39 2.61 7.82
N THR A 32 2.49 3.15 8.64
CA THR A 32 1.14 2.58 8.80
C THR A 32 0.37 2.61 7.49
N SER A 33 0.36 3.75 6.80
CA SER A 33 -0.34 3.90 5.52
C SER A 33 0.21 2.95 4.46
N LEU A 34 1.54 2.92 4.29
CA LEU A 34 2.19 2.09 3.29
C LEU A 34 2.04 0.59 3.61
N PHE A 35 2.10 0.20 4.89
CA PHE A 35 1.88 -1.18 5.30
C PHE A 35 0.46 -1.66 4.98
N ARG A 36 -0.56 -0.81 5.20
CA ARG A 36 -1.95 -1.12 4.83
C ARG A 36 -2.13 -1.26 3.32
N LEU A 37 -1.43 -0.45 2.52
CA LEU A 37 -1.41 -0.60 1.07
C LEU A 37 -0.76 -1.91 0.64
N ARG A 38 0.43 -2.24 1.17
CA ARG A 38 1.20 -3.46 0.85
C ARG A 38 0.44 -4.74 1.20
N THR A 39 -0.24 -4.76 2.35
CA THR A 39 -0.97 -5.93 2.83
C THR A 39 -2.41 -6.01 2.34
N GLY A 40 -2.91 -4.94 1.71
CA GLY A 40 -4.32 -4.83 1.34
C GLY A 40 -5.26 -4.67 2.54
N HIS A 41 -4.76 -4.63 3.79
CA HIS A 41 -5.54 -4.35 5.00
C HIS A 41 -5.80 -2.84 5.14
N ASN A 42 -6.45 -2.27 4.15
CA ASN A 42 -6.72 -0.84 4.05
C ASN A 42 -8.21 -0.49 4.05
N LYS A 43 -8.52 0.80 4.15
CA LYS A 43 -9.88 1.34 4.17
C LYS A 43 -10.42 1.69 2.79
N LEU A 44 -9.81 1.21 1.71
CA LEU A 44 -10.33 1.43 0.36
C LEU A 44 -11.66 0.70 0.17
N ALA A 45 -12.52 1.23 -0.69
CA ALA A 45 -13.90 0.76 -0.84
C ALA A 45 -13.99 -0.74 -1.12
N LYS A 46 -13.05 -1.33 -1.87
CA LYS A 46 -13.06 -2.79 -2.14
C LYS A 46 -13.01 -3.62 -0.86
N LEU A 47 -12.10 -3.33 0.07
CA LEU A 47 -12.02 -4.12 1.31
C LEU A 47 -13.22 -3.81 2.21
N MET A 48 -13.58 -2.53 2.33
CA MET A 48 -14.69 -2.07 3.18
C MET A 48 -16.02 -2.69 2.76
N PHE A 49 -16.29 -2.75 1.46
CA PHE A 49 -17.51 -3.34 0.92
C PHE A 49 -17.49 -4.86 0.97
N LYS A 50 -16.42 -5.51 0.51
CA LYS A 50 -16.40 -6.98 0.38
C LYS A 50 -16.26 -7.70 1.71
N THR A 51 -15.38 -7.22 2.59
CA THR A 51 -15.08 -7.91 3.86
C THR A 51 -15.94 -7.38 5.00
N PHE A 52 -16.08 -6.06 5.11
CA PHE A 52 -16.78 -5.44 6.24
C PHE A 52 -18.25 -5.10 5.96
N ARG A 53 -18.72 -5.28 4.71
CA ARG A 53 -20.09 -4.91 4.28
C ARG A 53 -20.45 -3.46 4.62
N LYS A 54 -19.46 -2.56 4.50
CA LYS A 54 -19.60 -1.13 4.73
C LYS A 54 -19.48 -0.35 3.42
N GLY A 55 -20.27 0.72 3.32
CA GLY A 55 -20.38 1.53 2.10
C GLY A 55 -21.40 0.95 1.12
N GLU A 56 -21.73 1.75 0.11
CA GLU A 56 -22.76 1.40 -0.89
C GLU A 56 -22.21 0.51 -2.03
N SER A 57 -20.92 0.62 -2.31
CA SER A 57 -20.26 -0.07 -3.43
C SER A 57 -18.77 -0.26 -3.18
N ASP A 58 -18.14 -1.23 -3.86
CA ASP A 58 -16.69 -1.33 -3.97
C ASP A 58 -16.09 -0.46 -5.09
N ILE A 59 -16.92 0.15 -5.93
CA ILE A 59 -16.50 0.95 -7.08
C ILE A 59 -15.88 2.26 -6.62
N CYS A 60 -14.71 2.59 -7.18
CA CYS A 60 -14.04 3.85 -6.95
C CYS A 60 -14.91 5.01 -7.45
N LYS A 61 -14.78 6.18 -6.83
CA LYS A 61 -15.49 7.41 -7.23
C LYS A 61 -15.21 7.84 -8.68
N CYS A 62 -14.13 7.34 -9.29
CA CYS A 62 -13.87 7.54 -10.71
C CYS A 62 -14.87 6.80 -11.62
N GLY A 63 -15.60 5.79 -11.11
CA GLY A 63 -16.64 5.04 -11.82
C GLY A 63 -16.15 3.86 -12.68
N HIS A 64 -14.85 3.56 -12.74
CA HIS A 64 -14.30 2.62 -13.73
C HIS A 64 -14.04 1.21 -13.19
N SER A 65 -13.62 1.09 -11.93
CA SER A 65 -13.32 -0.22 -11.33
C SER A 65 -13.40 -0.15 -9.81
N ALA A 66 -13.22 -1.30 -9.16
CA ALA A 66 -13.19 -1.38 -7.70
C ALA A 66 -12.01 -0.57 -7.14
N GLU A 67 -12.23 0.12 -6.02
CA GLU A 67 -11.19 0.93 -5.37
C GLU A 67 -10.15 0.03 -4.68
N THR A 68 -9.10 -0.31 -5.42
CA THR A 68 -7.97 -1.14 -4.96
C THR A 68 -6.69 -0.31 -4.88
N THR A 69 -5.68 -0.80 -4.15
CA THR A 69 -4.33 -0.18 -4.15
C THR A 69 -3.80 -0.02 -5.56
N GLU A 70 -3.89 -1.08 -6.38
CA GLU A 70 -3.45 -1.07 -7.78
C GLU A 70 -4.21 -0.03 -8.60
N HIS A 71 -5.54 -0.03 -8.51
CA HIS A 71 -6.36 0.94 -9.23
C HIS A 71 -5.97 2.37 -8.87
N ILE A 72 -5.90 2.68 -7.57
CA ILE A 72 -5.58 4.02 -7.08
C ILE A 72 -4.18 4.47 -7.55
N LEU A 73 -3.18 3.59 -7.43
CA LEU A 73 -1.78 3.90 -7.71
C LEU A 73 -1.39 3.78 -9.20
N GLN A 74 -2.18 3.12 -10.05
CA GLN A 74 -1.85 2.94 -11.46
C GLN A 74 -2.88 3.54 -12.42
N GLU A 75 -4.17 3.31 -12.20
CA GLU A 75 -5.18 3.44 -13.27
C GLU A 75 -6.18 4.57 -13.03
N CYS A 76 -6.44 4.93 -11.77
CA CYS A 76 -7.59 5.74 -11.38
C CYS A 76 -7.61 7.10 -12.08
N LEU A 77 -8.58 7.35 -12.95
CA LEU A 77 -8.65 8.59 -13.72
C LEU A 77 -8.79 9.83 -12.83
N LEU A 78 -9.43 9.68 -11.67
CA LEU A 78 -9.58 10.75 -10.69
C LEU A 78 -8.23 11.30 -10.19
N TYR A 79 -7.22 10.44 -10.10
CA TYR A 79 -5.90 10.79 -9.58
C TYR A 79 -4.80 10.81 -10.65
N LYS A 80 -5.19 10.78 -11.94
CA LYS A 80 -4.25 10.74 -13.06
C LYS A 80 -3.24 11.88 -13.01
N GLU A 81 -3.71 13.12 -12.89
CA GLU A 81 -2.84 14.30 -12.86
C GLU A 81 -1.88 14.30 -11.67
N VAL A 82 -2.32 13.80 -10.51
CA VAL A 82 -1.45 13.70 -9.32
C VAL A 82 -0.39 12.62 -9.53
N ARG A 83 -0.76 11.48 -10.13
CA ARG A 83 0.21 10.42 -10.45
C ARG A 83 1.27 10.89 -11.43
N GLU A 84 0.86 11.56 -12.51
CA GLU A 84 1.77 12.07 -13.56
C GLU A 84 2.71 13.17 -13.04
N LYS A 85 2.35 13.87 -11.95
CA LYS A 85 3.24 14.84 -11.29
C LYS A 85 4.29 14.20 -10.38
N ILE A 86 4.03 13.00 -9.87
CA ILE A 86 4.85 12.36 -8.83
C ILE A 86 5.76 11.27 -9.42
N TRP A 87 5.25 10.51 -10.39
CA TRP A 87 5.94 9.40 -11.00
C TRP A 87 6.02 9.54 -12.51
N GLU A 88 7.09 8.97 -13.06
CA GLU A 88 7.16 8.69 -14.48
C GLU A 88 6.07 7.69 -14.89
N PRO A 89 5.52 7.78 -16.11
CA PRO A 89 4.44 6.90 -16.58
C PRO A 89 4.75 5.40 -16.49
N THR A 90 6.02 5.02 -16.49
CA THR A 90 6.50 3.63 -16.45
C THR A 90 6.70 3.08 -15.04
N ALA A 91 6.36 3.83 -13.99
CA ALA A 91 6.56 3.39 -12.62
C ALA A 91 5.63 2.21 -12.25
N GLU A 92 6.22 1.01 -12.16
CA GLU A 92 5.59 -0.23 -11.73
C GLU A 92 4.98 -0.14 -10.32
N LEU A 93 3.91 -0.91 -10.07
CA LEU A 93 3.24 -0.93 -8.77
C LEU A 93 4.18 -1.42 -7.65
N SER A 94 5.02 -2.40 -7.97
CA SER A 94 6.03 -2.93 -7.06
C SER A 94 7.01 -1.85 -6.62
N THR A 95 7.45 -0.97 -7.53
CA THR A 95 8.34 0.16 -7.22
C THR A 95 7.67 1.16 -6.29
N LYS A 96 6.40 1.51 -6.54
CA LYS A 96 5.63 2.44 -5.68
C LYS A 96 5.45 1.90 -4.26
N LEU A 97 5.29 0.58 -4.12
CA LEU A 97 5.02 -0.04 -2.83
C LEU A 97 6.28 -0.50 -2.09
N PHE A 98 7.29 -1.01 -2.80
CA PHE A 98 8.46 -1.72 -2.24
C PHE A 98 9.81 -1.17 -2.75
N GLY A 99 9.80 -0.06 -3.48
CA GLY A 99 11.00 0.57 -3.99
C GLY A 99 11.88 1.21 -2.90
N PRO A 100 12.97 1.90 -3.31
CA PRO A 100 13.83 2.64 -2.39
C PRO A 100 13.05 3.79 -1.72
N LEU A 101 13.63 4.36 -0.66
CA LEU A 101 13.01 5.41 0.16
C LEU A 101 12.34 6.51 -0.66
N ILE A 102 13.00 7.01 -1.71
CA ILE A 102 12.47 8.07 -2.58
C ILE A 102 11.14 7.68 -3.25
N GLU A 103 10.97 6.41 -3.63
CA GLU A 103 9.73 5.92 -4.23
C GLU A 103 8.63 5.72 -3.17
N LEU A 104 9.03 5.35 -1.95
CA LEU A 104 8.09 5.26 -0.83
C LEU A 104 7.59 6.63 -0.40
N GLU A 105 8.48 7.63 -0.32
CA GLU A 105 8.15 9.03 -0.04
C GLU A 105 7.21 9.62 -1.09
N LYS A 106 7.41 9.27 -2.38
CA LYS A 106 6.48 9.62 -3.45
C LYS A 106 5.08 9.03 -3.22
N THR A 107 4.99 7.77 -2.78
CA THR A 107 3.69 7.14 -2.43
C THR A 107 3.02 7.85 -1.27
N ILE A 108 3.78 8.27 -0.25
CA ILE A 108 3.24 9.07 0.85
C ILE A 108 2.73 10.42 0.35
N ASN A 109 3.53 11.15 -0.42
CA ASN A 109 3.14 12.44 -0.98
C ASN A 109 1.87 12.32 -1.84
N PHE A 110 1.74 11.25 -2.62
CA PHE A 110 0.51 10.97 -3.37
C PHE A 110 -0.71 10.81 -2.45
N LEU A 111 -0.58 10.04 -1.36
CA LEU A 111 -1.68 9.86 -0.40
C LEU A 111 -2.08 11.19 0.25
N GLU A 112 -1.11 12.04 0.58
CA GLU A 112 -1.34 13.36 1.16
C GLU A 112 -2.08 14.29 0.17
N LEU A 113 -1.60 14.36 -1.08
CA LEU A 113 -2.20 15.20 -2.12
C LEU A 113 -3.60 14.74 -2.54
N THR A 114 -3.89 13.45 -2.45
CA THR A 114 -5.20 12.88 -2.80
C THR A 114 -6.17 12.78 -1.62
N GLY A 115 -5.68 12.96 -0.38
CA GLY A 115 -6.48 12.78 0.83
C GLY A 115 -6.89 11.33 1.09
N ILE A 116 -6.17 10.35 0.51
CA ILE A 116 -6.46 8.93 0.69
C ILE A 116 -5.86 8.45 2.01
N HIS A 117 -6.68 7.80 2.83
CA HIS A 117 -6.29 7.27 4.12
C HIS A 117 -6.50 5.76 4.15
N PRO A 118 -5.52 4.98 3.65
CA PRO A 118 -5.60 3.52 3.64
C PRO A 118 -5.64 2.96 5.07
#